data_AF-A0A4Q5QEA4-F1
#
_entry.id   AF-A0A4Q5QEA4-F1
#
_cell.length_a   1.000
_cell.length_b   1.000
_cell.length_c   1.000
_cell.angle_alpha   90.00
_cell.angle_beta   90.00
_cell.angle_gamma   90.00
#
_symmetry.space_group_name_H-M   'P 1'
#
loop_
_entity.id
_entity.type
_entity.pdbx_description
1 polymer ?
#
loop_
_entity_poly.entity_id
_entity_poly.type
_entity_poly.pdbx_seq_one_letter_code
_entity_poly.pdbx_strand_id
1 'polypeptide(L)'
;LTSGDRPSAPATPKHLSLEGLPKEGAIVWGNPNGKTVTVFSDFECGYCKALSNTLVSLNVRVVERPISALGTRDLSNRVYCAKDREKALHRAYAREPLGASTACNTSGLDANERFAKAHGLQGTPVLVRSDGAVMEGFRSAELTAAFIAGGRS
;
A
#
# COMPACT_ATOMS: atom_id res chain seq x y z
N LEU A 1 -36.24 13.31 -21.72
CA LEU A 1 -34.84 12.84 -21.79
C LEU A 1 -34.38 12.59 -20.37
N THR A 2 -34.51 11.36 -19.88
CA THR A 2 -34.18 11.00 -18.49
C THR A 2 -32.68 10.80 -18.36
N SER A 3 -32.03 11.66 -17.59
CA SER A 3 -30.63 11.51 -17.18
C SER A 3 -30.44 10.18 -16.47
N GLY A 4 -29.59 9.32 -17.04
CA GLY A 4 -29.23 8.04 -16.44
C GLY A 4 -28.40 8.26 -15.19
N ASP A 5 -28.95 7.82 -14.06
CA ASP A 5 -28.21 7.62 -12.82
C ASP A 5 -27.13 6.56 -13.06
N ARG A 6 -25.87 7.00 -13.09
CA ARG A 6 -24.72 6.11 -13.22
C ARG A 6 -24.48 5.54 -11.81
N PRO A 7 -24.46 4.20 -11.61
CA PRO A 7 -24.16 3.65 -10.29
C PRO A 7 -22.81 4.16 -9.82
N SER A 8 -22.79 4.96 -8.75
CA SER A 8 -21.57 5.35 -8.06
C SER A 8 -20.91 4.08 -7.53
N ALA A 9 -19.63 3.86 -7.88
CA ALA A 9 -18.86 2.76 -7.33
C ALA A 9 -18.91 2.81 -5.78
N PRO A 10 -18.98 1.66 -5.09
CA PRO A 10 -19.00 1.63 -3.64
C PRO A 10 -17.74 2.31 -3.08
N ALA A 11 -17.92 3.19 -2.09
CA ALA A 11 -16.83 3.92 -1.45
C ALA A 11 -15.97 2.98 -0.58
N THR A 12 -14.66 3.23 -0.54
CA THR A 12 -13.72 2.57 0.37
C THR A 12 -14.20 2.70 1.82
N PRO A 13 -14.10 1.65 2.64
CA PRO A 13 -14.56 1.70 4.01
C PRO A 13 -13.76 2.73 4.83
N LYS A 14 -14.43 3.48 5.71
CA LYS A 14 -13.78 4.40 6.66
C LYS A 14 -12.99 3.66 7.76
N HIS A 15 -13.32 2.40 7.97
CA HIS A 15 -12.69 1.50 8.94
C HIS A 15 -12.45 0.14 8.29
N LEU A 16 -11.24 -0.38 8.38
CA LEU A 16 -10.82 -1.64 7.78
C LEU A 16 -10.04 -2.46 8.80
N SER A 17 -10.60 -3.60 9.21
CA SER A 17 -9.86 -4.58 10.00
C SER A 17 -8.79 -5.24 9.14
N LEU A 18 -7.56 -5.29 9.64
CA LEU A 18 -6.45 -6.01 9.01
C LEU A 18 -6.37 -7.48 9.47
N GLU A 19 -7.33 -7.93 10.28
CA GLU A 19 -7.42 -9.32 10.72
C GLU A 19 -7.59 -10.27 9.53
N GLY A 20 -6.96 -11.44 9.61
CA GLY A 20 -6.98 -12.45 8.54
C GLY A 20 -6.00 -12.19 7.40
N LEU A 21 -5.29 -11.05 7.36
CA LEU A 21 -4.15 -10.89 6.46
C LEU A 21 -2.94 -11.69 6.98
N PRO A 22 -2.34 -12.56 6.15
CA PRO A 22 -1.11 -13.25 6.53
C PRO A 22 0.04 -12.27 6.73
N LYS A 23 1.03 -12.65 7.54
CA LYS A 23 2.26 -11.86 7.70
C LYS A 23 3.04 -11.81 6.38
N GLU A 24 2.99 -12.89 5.63
CA GLU A 24 3.46 -13.00 4.25
C GLU A 24 2.70 -12.01 3.37
N GLY A 25 3.38 -11.49 2.34
CA GLY A 25 2.83 -10.46 1.45
C GLY A 25 3.09 -9.03 1.92
N ALA A 26 3.60 -8.85 3.13
CA ALA A 26 4.09 -7.56 3.60
C ALA A 26 5.57 -7.35 3.27
N ILE A 27 5.93 -6.12 2.89
CA ILE A 27 7.29 -5.60 2.90
C ILE A 27 7.37 -4.56 4.00
N VAL A 28 8.10 -4.87 5.06
CA VAL A 28 8.24 -3.96 6.20
C VAL A 28 9.49 -3.12 6.02
N TRP A 29 9.37 -1.80 6.15
CA TRP A 29 10.47 -0.86 5.94
C TRP A 29 10.33 0.38 6.84
N GLY A 30 11.36 1.22 6.86
CA GLY A 30 11.39 2.44 7.67
C GLY A 30 11.79 2.22 9.13
N ASN A 31 11.34 3.11 10.02
CA ASN A 31 11.76 3.11 11.42
C ASN A 31 11.11 1.97 12.21
N PRO A 32 11.86 0.97 12.72
CA PRO A 32 11.27 -0.14 13.47
C PRO A 32 10.57 0.29 14.77
N ASN A 33 10.93 1.45 15.32
CA ASN A 33 10.34 2.03 16.53
C ASN A 33 9.29 3.12 16.22
N GLY A 34 9.01 3.36 14.94
CA GLY A 34 8.04 4.36 14.49
C GLY A 34 6.60 3.91 14.66
N LYS A 35 5.66 4.86 14.56
CA LYS A 35 4.24 4.55 14.45
C LYS A 35 4.01 3.66 13.22
N THR A 36 3.23 2.60 13.38
CA THR A 36 2.98 1.63 12.30
C THR A 36 1.80 2.07 11.45
N VAL A 37 1.99 2.06 10.13
CA VAL A 37 0.92 2.21 9.14
C VAL A 37 1.02 1.11 8.10
N THR A 38 -0.12 0.50 7.77
CA THR A 38 -0.20 -0.46 6.66
C THR A 38 -0.59 0.30 5.41
N VAL A 39 0.08 0.01 4.30
CA VAL A 39 -0.13 0.71 3.02
C VAL A 39 -0.44 -0.33 1.96
N PHE A 40 -1.65 -0.27 1.38
CA PHE A 40 -1.94 -0.99 0.15
C PHE A 40 -1.53 -0.13 -1.05
N SER A 41 -0.67 -0.67 -1.89
CA SER A 41 0.04 0.11 -2.90
C SER A 41 0.20 -0.60 -4.24
N ASP A 42 0.63 0.18 -5.22
CA ASP A 42 1.05 -0.29 -6.53
C ASP A 42 2.34 0.45 -6.92
N PHE A 43 3.38 -0.30 -7.30
CA PHE A 43 4.70 0.26 -7.62
C PHE A 43 4.72 1.14 -8.88
N GLU A 44 3.70 1.07 -9.74
CA GLU A 44 3.58 2.00 -10.86
C GLU A 44 2.73 3.23 -10.57
N CYS A 45 2.05 3.29 -9.42
CA CYS A 45 1.24 4.43 -9.03
C CYS A 45 2.12 5.62 -8.59
N GLY A 46 2.02 6.74 -9.31
CA GLY A 46 2.74 7.98 -8.97
C GLY A 46 2.42 8.53 -7.58
N TYR A 47 1.18 8.36 -7.10
CA TYR A 47 0.80 8.74 -5.74
C TYR A 47 1.37 7.81 -4.67
N CYS A 48 1.55 6.52 -4.96
CA CYS A 48 2.25 5.61 -4.05
C CYS A 48 3.72 6.00 -3.90
N LYS A 49 4.39 6.38 -5.00
CA LYS A 49 5.74 6.95 -4.96
C LYS A 49 5.81 8.20 -4.08
N ALA A 50 4.90 9.16 -4.29
CA ALA A 50 4.85 10.40 -3.51
C ALA A 50 4.60 10.13 -2.01
N LEU A 51 3.72 9.18 -1.70
CA LEU A 51 3.47 8.74 -0.34
C LEU A 51 4.70 8.09 0.30
N SER A 52 5.40 7.20 -0.42
CA SER A 52 6.63 6.55 0.10
C SER A 52 7.66 7.59 0.53
N ASN A 53 7.91 8.62 -0.29
CA ASN A 53 8.81 9.72 0.07
C ASN A 53 8.36 10.45 1.35
N THR A 54 7.06 10.72 1.47
CA THR A 54 6.49 11.35 2.66
C THR A 54 6.70 10.48 3.91
N LEU A 55 6.42 9.17 3.82
CA LEU A 55 6.56 8.24 4.95
C LEU A 55 8.03 8.06 5.38
N VAL A 56 8.98 8.09 4.43
CA VAL A 56 10.43 8.17 4.74
C VAL A 56 10.72 9.43 5.57
N SER A 57 10.25 10.60 5.12
CA SER A 57 10.47 11.86 5.86
C SER A 57 9.81 11.89 7.23
N LEU A 58 8.66 11.22 7.41
CA LEU A 58 7.97 11.10 8.69
C LEU A 58 8.61 10.08 9.64
N ASN A 59 9.59 9.31 9.18
CA ASN A 59 10.34 8.34 10.00
C ASN A 59 9.42 7.33 10.73
N VAL A 60 8.43 6.81 10.02
CA VAL A 60 7.42 5.85 10.52
C VAL A 60 7.78 4.40 10.16
N ARG A 61 7.09 3.44 10.79
CA ARG A 61 7.15 2.02 10.42
C ARG A 61 6.09 1.73 9.37
N VAL A 62 6.50 1.23 8.21
CA VAL A 62 5.55 0.94 7.12
C VAL A 62 5.43 -0.57 6.92
N VAL A 63 4.19 -1.04 6.81
CA VAL A 63 3.84 -2.40 6.39
C VAL A 63 3.24 -2.29 4.99
N GLU A 64 4.10 -2.36 3.97
CA GLU A 64 3.68 -2.24 2.58
C GLU A 64 3.04 -3.55 2.11
N ARG A 65 1.86 -3.48 1.49
CA ARG A 65 1.13 -4.61 0.93
C ARG A 65 0.79 -4.33 -0.54
N PRO A 66 1.63 -4.74 -1.50
CA PRO A 66 1.36 -4.51 -2.92
C PRO A 66 0.10 -5.26 -3.36
N ILE A 67 -0.77 -4.60 -4.14
CA ILE A 67 -2.04 -5.15 -4.67
C ILE A 67 -2.16 -5.09 -6.20
N SER A 68 -1.13 -4.61 -6.90
CA SER A 68 -1.01 -4.63 -8.37
C SER A 68 -2.28 -4.28 -9.16
N ALA A 69 -3.08 -3.34 -8.65
CA ALA A 69 -4.35 -2.92 -9.24
C ALA A 69 -4.20 -2.33 -10.65
N LEU A 70 -2.99 -1.88 -11.02
CA LEU A 70 -2.64 -1.35 -12.33
C LEU A 70 -2.04 -2.41 -13.28
N GLY A 71 -2.14 -3.71 -12.94
CA GLY A 71 -1.57 -4.79 -13.75
C GLY A 71 -0.07 -5.00 -13.53
N THR A 72 0.46 -4.60 -12.38
CA THR A 72 1.91 -4.51 -12.11
C THR A 72 2.47 -5.74 -11.43
N ARG A 73 1.79 -6.89 -11.59
CA ARG A 73 2.07 -8.08 -10.79
C ARG A 73 3.50 -8.59 -10.94
N ASP A 74 4.06 -8.54 -12.14
CA ASP A 74 5.43 -8.94 -12.40
C ASP A 74 6.46 -8.05 -11.67
N LEU A 75 6.18 -6.75 -11.59
CA LEU A 75 7.03 -5.83 -10.82
C LEU A 75 6.93 -6.15 -9.32
N SER A 76 5.71 -6.34 -8.80
CA SER A 76 5.49 -6.74 -7.41
C SER A 76 6.17 -8.06 -7.05
N ASN A 77 6.12 -9.06 -7.93
CA ASN A 77 6.82 -10.34 -7.75
C ASN A 77 8.34 -10.13 -7.64
N ARG A 78 8.94 -9.35 -8.55
CA ARG A 78 10.39 -9.09 -8.53
C ARG A 78 10.84 -8.36 -7.28
N VAL A 79 10.07 -7.36 -6.83
CA VAL A 79 10.35 -6.63 -5.59
C VAL A 79 10.21 -7.56 -4.38
N TYR A 80 9.10 -8.29 -4.29
CA TYR A 80 8.81 -9.17 -3.16
C TYR A 80 9.76 -10.37 -3.06
N CYS A 81 10.26 -10.87 -4.19
CA CYS A 81 11.24 -11.95 -4.23
C CYS A 81 12.70 -11.47 -4.26
N ALA A 82 12.96 -10.18 -4.09
CA ALA A 82 14.32 -9.68 -3.95
C ALA A 82 14.94 -10.12 -2.61
N LYS A 83 16.26 -10.32 -2.61
CA LYS A 83 17.03 -10.59 -1.38
C LYS A 83 16.88 -9.46 -0.36
N ASP A 84 16.85 -8.23 -0.84
CA ASP A 84 16.61 -7.01 -0.06
C ASP A 84 15.35 -6.33 -0.62
N ARG A 85 14.21 -6.60 0.04
CA ARG A 85 12.89 -6.16 -0.39
C ARG A 85 12.71 -4.65 -0.24
N GLU A 86 13.23 -4.05 0.82
CA GLU A 86 13.15 -2.60 1.06
C GLU A 86 13.91 -1.84 -0.02
N LYS A 87 15.15 -2.27 -0.32
CA LYS A 87 15.93 -1.67 -1.41
C LYS A 87 15.24 -1.84 -2.76
N ALA A 88 14.70 -3.03 -3.04
CA ALA A 88 13.99 -3.28 -4.30
C ALA A 88 12.71 -2.44 -4.43
N LEU A 89 11.99 -2.25 -3.32
CA LEU A 89 10.79 -1.41 -3.25
C LEU A 89 11.11 0.04 -3.59
N HIS A 90 12.14 0.62 -2.97
CA HIS A 90 12.52 2.01 -3.25
C HIS A 90 13.01 2.19 -4.68
N ARG A 91 13.74 1.21 -5.23
CA ARG A 91 14.13 1.21 -6.65
C ARG A 91 12.92 1.13 -7.57
N ALA A 92 11.95 0.27 -7.28
CA ALA A 92 10.73 0.17 -8.07
C ALA A 92 9.99 1.51 -8.12
N TYR A 93 9.81 2.17 -6.96
CA TYR A 93 9.23 3.51 -6.91
C TYR A 93 10.08 4.58 -7.62
N ALA A 94 11.40 4.48 -7.55
CA ALA A 94 12.32 5.35 -8.27
C ALA A 94 12.34 5.09 -9.79
N ARG A 95 11.73 3.98 -10.26
CA ARG A 95 11.84 3.47 -11.64
C ARG A 95 13.27 3.11 -12.02
N GLU A 96 14.04 2.65 -11.05
CA GLU A 96 15.41 2.18 -11.23
C GLU A 96 15.45 0.68 -11.56
N PRO A 97 16.52 0.19 -12.21
CA PRO A 97 16.72 -1.23 -12.43
C PRO A 97 16.70 -2.03 -11.12
N LEU A 98 15.84 -3.03 -11.08
CA LEU A 98 15.85 -4.02 -10.01
C LEU A 98 17.06 -4.95 -10.18
N GLY A 99 17.68 -5.33 -9.06
CA GLY A 99 18.67 -6.40 -9.06
C GLY A 99 18.03 -7.75 -9.40
N ALA A 100 18.84 -8.80 -9.43
CA ALA A 100 18.32 -10.15 -9.60
C ALA A 100 17.33 -10.51 -8.47
N SER A 101 16.18 -11.03 -8.86
CA SER A 101 15.22 -11.69 -7.98
C SER A 101 15.27 -13.20 -8.21
N THR A 102 15.09 -14.00 -7.17
CA THR A 102 14.96 -15.45 -7.31
C THR A 102 13.48 -15.84 -7.36
N ALA A 103 13.16 -17.05 -7.81
CA ALA A 103 11.82 -17.58 -7.58
C ALA A 103 11.58 -17.66 -6.06
N CYS A 104 10.39 -17.22 -5.62
CA CYS A 104 9.97 -17.31 -4.23
C CYS A 104 8.45 -17.55 -4.15
N ASN A 105 7.96 -17.94 -2.98
CA ASN A 105 6.53 -18.08 -2.76
C ASN A 105 5.85 -16.69 -2.69
N THR A 106 4.98 -16.38 -3.65
CA THR A 106 4.27 -15.10 -3.77
C THR A 106 2.80 -15.17 -3.31
N SER A 107 2.36 -16.27 -2.70
CA SER A 107 0.97 -16.44 -2.20
C SER A 107 0.51 -15.35 -1.23
N GLY A 108 1.44 -14.70 -0.52
CA GLY A 108 1.15 -13.53 0.32
C GLY A 108 0.70 -12.30 -0.48
N LEU A 109 1.24 -12.09 -1.69
CA LEU A 109 0.75 -11.04 -2.59
C LEU A 109 -0.65 -11.37 -3.11
N ASP A 110 -0.95 -12.64 -3.38
CA ASP A 110 -2.32 -13.05 -3.76
C ASP A 110 -3.32 -12.80 -2.63
N ALA A 111 -2.88 -12.98 -1.37
CA ALA A 111 -3.70 -12.64 -0.21
C ALA A 111 -3.97 -11.13 -0.12
N ASN A 112 -2.98 -10.28 -0.44
CA ASN A 112 -3.19 -8.83 -0.51
C ASN A 112 -4.26 -8.46 -1.54
N GLU A 113 -4.16 -9.02 -2.75
CA GLU A 113 -5.07 -8.73 -3.85
C GLU A 113 -6.50 -9.23 -3.56
N ARG A 114 -6.63 -10.45 -3.01
CA ARG A 114 -7.94 -10.99 -2.58
C ARG A 114 -8.55 -10.12 -1.49
N PHE A 115 -7.77 -9.71 -0.50
CA PHE A 115 -8.23 -8.84 0.58
C PHE A 115 -8.68 -7.48 0.04
N ALA A 116 -7.85 -6.84 -0.79
CA ALA A 116 -8.17 -5.56 -1.41
C ALA A 116 -9.47 -5.63 -2.21
N LYS A 117 -9.66 -6.69 -3.01
CA LYS A 117 -10.89 -6.93 -3.77
C LYS A 117 -12.10 -7.14 -2.85
N ALA A 118 -11.97 -7.98 -1.82
CA ALA A 118 -13.06 -8.29 -0.90
C ALA A 118 -13.54 -7.06 -0.11
N HIS A 119 -12.64 -6.11 0.15
CA HIS A 119 -12.91 -4.89 0.91
C HIS A 119 -13.11 -3.64 0.05
N GLY A 120 -13.16 -3.79 -1.28
CA GLY A 120 -13.42 -2.67 -2.19
C GLY A 120 -12.33 -1.60 -2.20
N LEU A 121 -11.06 -1.99 -2.08
CA LEU A 121 -9.94 -1.06 -2.26
C LEU A 121 -9.76 -0.79 -3.77
N GLN A 122 -10.45 0.24 -4.27
CA GLN A 122 -10.55 0.53 -5.71
C GLN A 122 -9.33 1.27 -6.29
N GLY A 123 -8.44 1.77 -5.44
CA GLY A 123 -7.28 2.54 -5.86
C GLY A 123 -6.14 2.45 -4.85
N THR A 124 -5.00 3.01 -5.25
CA THR A 124 -3.79 3.08 -4.41
C THR A 124 -3.23 4.50 -4.41
N PRO A 125 -2.63 4.97 -3.30
CA PRO A 125 -2.41 4.22 -2.06
C PRO A 125 -3.64 4.20 -1.15
N VAL A 126 -3.75 3.20 -0.28
CA VAL A 126 -4.68 3.20 0.87
C VAL A 126 -3.87 2.98 2.14
N LEU A 127 -3.98 3.90 3.10
CA LEU A 127 -3.34 3.80 4.40
C LEU A 127 -4.34 3.27 5.44
N VAL A 128 -3.90 2.31 6.25
CA VAL A 128 -4.70 1.73 7.33
C VAL A 128 -3.87 1.76 8.62
N ARG A 129 -4.41 2.39 9.66
CA ARG A 129 -3.80 2.41 11.00
C ARG A 129 -4.07 1.11 11.75
N SER A 130 -3.37 0.91 12.86
CA SER A 130 -3.59 -0.26 13.74
C SER A 130 -4.98 -0.30 14.38
N ASP A 131 -5.65 0.85 14.52
CA ASP A 131 -7.03 0.93 15.00
C ASP A 131 -8.07 0.77 13.89
N GLY A 132 -7.63 0.48 12.66
CA GLY A 132 -8.46 0.25 11.49
C GLY A 132 -8.91 1.52 10.77
N ALA A 133 -8.58 2.72 11.23
CA ALA A 133 -8.90 3.93 10.48
C ALA A 133 -8.24 3.91 9.09
N VAL A 134 -8.99 4.34 8.08
CA VAL A 134 -8.56 4.33 6.67
C VAL A 134 -8.40 5.74 6.13
N MET A 135 -7.34 5.95 5.35
CA MET A 135 -7.16 7.13 4.50
C MET A 135 -6.86 6.67 3.08
N GLU A 136 -7.77 7.00 2.16
CA GLU A 136 -7.62 6.68 0.75
C GLU A 136 -6.92 7.81 -0.01
N GLY A 137 -5.98 7.41 -0.86
CA GLY A 137 -5.21 8.29 -1.72
C GLY A 137 -4.09 9.03 -0.99
N PHE A 138 -3.28 9.73 -1.77
CA PHE A 138 -2.24 10.58 -1.24
C PHE A 138 -2.83 11.89 -0.68
N ARG A 139 -2.21 12.42 0.38
CA ARG A 139 -2.51 13.72 1.00
C ARG A 139 -1.20 14.46 1.28
N SER A 140 -1.30 15.71 1.72
CA SER A 140 -0.11 16.45 2.16
C SER A 140 0.64 15.71 3.28
N ALA A 141 1.93 16.01 3.45
CA ALA A 141 2.72 15.44 4.54
C ALA A 141 2.11 15.73 5.91
N GLU A 142 1.57 16.94 6.10
CA GLU A 142 0.89 17.36 7.32
C GLU A 142 -0.36 16.50 7.61
N LEU A 143 -1.27 16.35 6.64
CA LEU A 143 -2.47 15.54 6.81
C LEU A 143 -2.12 14.06 7.02
N THR A 144 -1.09 13.57 6.33
CA THR A 144 -0.59 12.20 6.47
C THR A 144 -0.04 11.97 7.87
N ALA A 145 0.77 12.90 8.39
CA ALA A 145 1.30 12.84 9.74
C ALA A 145 0.19 12.90 10.79
N ALA A 146 -0.77 13.83 10.63
CA ALA A 146 -1.91 13.96 11.53
C ALA A 146 -2.75 12.67 11.56
N PHE A 147 -3.03 12.09 10.41
CA PHE A 147 -3.72 10.80 10.31
C PHE A 147 -2.96 9.71 11.08
N ILE A 148 -1.67 9.51 10.80
CA ILE A 148 -0.84 8.46 11.45
C ILE A 148 -0.76 8.69 12.97
N ALA A 149 -0.75 9.94 13.42
CA ALA A 149 -0.71 10.28 14.84
C ALA A 149 -2.01 10.00 15.61
N GLY A 150 -3.13 9.72 14.92
CA GLY A 150 -4.43 9.52 15.56
C GLY A 150 -5.45 10.63 15.30
N GLY A 151 -5.12 11.64 14.50
CA GLY A 151 -6.05 12.68 14.06
C GLY A 151 -7.25 12.09 13.33
N ARG A 152 -8.43 12.66 13.53
CA ARG A 152 -9.63 12.28 12.75
C ARG A 152 -9.44 12.84 11.34
N SER A 153 -9.52 11.97 10.34
CA SER A 153 -9.56 12.32 8.91
C SER A 153 -10.91 12.93 8.51
#